data_AF-M6GRA7-F1
#
_entry.id   AF-M6GRA7-F1
#
_cell.length_a   1.000
_cell.length_b   1.000
_cell.length_c   1.000
_cell.angle_alpha   90.00
_cell.angle_beta   90.00
_cell.angle_gamma   90.00
#
_symmetry.space_group_name_H-M   'P 1'
#
loop_
_entity.id
_entity.type
_entity.pdbx_description
1 polymer ?
#
loop_
_entity_poly.entity_id
_entity_poly.type
_entity_poly.pdbx_seq_one_letter_code
_entity_poly.pdbx_strand_id
1 'polypeptide(L)'
;MQRHNIQSSKFVHYRNSFVNPMYDLFTKIDMYSYEHREDYEFDDYDEFLRIKELSIRSTYIFKDQADMDSFHSMLSDIAIVRGPETIQLESLEFILEENFKKNYDNGFKFLELLAKRNERLWFIPTKSLKQILVTEENVYSIWELIEKISFRSKPFWKISFFTEIDSALIKNEHIGLILEIFTEIENLKFMSLDWVERYINLDYELYDKILAIVTERNREPNVKIGLQIRYFEKTFKMLSKNKSLIQEAYIQQVKIDPHFDYNKEGLFRIIETNASFLKDYFDYFYFSGDIEFTQTKADWGFIWEIEEIESVFSEIFKRIAEKNIFSGFSSHFLNNFFRNLEEDKKAKANEFLFELLKTNYNDIRIINLIVNIARYARREIYENILLLYITLNQDPDDFAKIWWRGNGGSYNGGDISGEIEANDWKGILSIIDKAEQNTNLIPIKKVIGDKIYSCLRFAKRERARLFLDR
;
A
#
# COMPACT_ATOMS: atom_id res chain seq x y z
N MET A 1 9.69 -42.79 -10.84
CA MET A 1 8.67 -43.26 -11.82
C MET A 1 8.95 -44.67 -12.40
N GLN A 2 8.54 -45.72 -11.68
CA GLN A 2 8.20 -47.02 -12.28
C GLN A 2 6.79 -47.40 -11.77
N ARG A 3 5.86 -46.45 -11.82
CA ARG A 3 4.48 -46.70 -11.39
C ARG A 3 3.76 -47.49 -12.48
N HIS A 4 3.08 -48.56 -12.06
CA HIS A 4 2.18 -49.44 -12.83
C HIS A 4 2.78 -50.56 -13.69
N ASN A 5 4.07 -50.92 -13.56
CA ASN A 5 4.63 -52.08 -14.29
C ASN A 5 4.37 -52.06 -15.82
N ILE A 6 4.25 -50.87 -16.41
CA ILE A 6 3.99 -50.71 -17.85
C ILE A 6 5.27 -51.05 -18.62
N GLN A 7 5.37 -52.27 -19.12
CA GLN A 7 6.48 -52.75 -19.95
C GLN A 7 6.22 -52.44 -21.43
N SER A 8 6.22 -51.15 -21.80
CA SER A 8 6.14 -50.72 -23.19
C SER A 8 7.49 -50.19 -23.67
N SER A 9 8.01 -50.73 -24.77
CA SER A 9 9.24 -50.24 -25.41
C SER A 9 9.14 -48.77 -25.83
N LYS A 10 7.93 -48.29 -26.18
CA LYS A 10 7.67 -46.87 -26.45
C LYS A 10 7.82 -46.01 -25.19
N PHE A 11 7.36 -46.49 -24.05
CA PHE A 11 7.50 -45.78 -22.77
C PHE A 11 8.98 -45.69 -22.34
N VAL A 12 9.75 -46.76 -22.51
CA VAL A 12 11.20 -46.75 -22.29
C VAL A 12 11.91 -45.75 -23.22
N HIS A 13 11.52 -45.73 -24.49
CA HIS A 13 12.06 -44.76 -25.46
C HIS A 13 11.74 -43.32 -25.08
N TYR A 14 10.47 -42.99 -24.78
CA TYR A 14 10.09 -41.64 -24.35
C TYR A 14 10.79 -41.25 -23.04
N ARG A 15 10.86 -42.15 -22.06
CA ARG A 15 11.58 -41.90 -20.80
C ARG A 15 13.04 -41.53 -21.07
N ASN A 16 13.75 -42.28 -21.91
CA ASN A 16 15.14 -42.00 -22.22
C ASN A 16 15.33 -40.72 -23.06
N SER A 17 14.29 -40.29 -23.79
CA SER A 17 14.28 -39.02 -24.53
C SER A 17 14.00 -37.79 -23.66
N PHE A 18 13.31 -37.97 -22.51
CA PHE A 18 12.91 -36.86 -21.62
C PHE A 18 13.68 -36.82 -20.28
N VAL A 19 14.27 -37.93 -19.83
CA VAL A 19 15.14 -37.98 -18.65
C VAL A 19 16.58 -37.75 -19.07
N ASN A 20 17.07 -36.53 -18.83
CA ASN A 20 18.43 -36.10 -19.09
C ASN A 20 19.01 -35.38 -17.85
N PRO A 21 20.32 -35.06 -17.80
CA PRO A 21 20.92 -34.41 -16.63
C PRO A 21 20.26 -33.09 -16.22
N MET A 22 19.72 -32.33 -17.18
CA MET A 22 19.00 -31.07 -16.90
C MET A 22 17.64 -31.34 -16.24
N TYR A 23 16.91 -32.38 -16.68
CA TYR A 23 15.68 -32.83 -16.02
C TYR A 23 15.95 -33.37 -14.60
N ASP A 24 17.04 -34.11 -14.40
CA ASP A 24 17.45 -34.60 -13.08
C ASP A 24 17.84 -33.43 -12.15
N LEU A 25 18.60 -32.45 -12.65
CA LEU A 25 18.89 -31.22 -11.91
C LEU A 25 17.61 -30.50 -11.51
N PHE A 26 16.72 -30.25 -12.47
CA PHE A 26 15.44 -29.55 -12.24
C PHE A 26 14.61 -30.24 -11.14
N THR A 27 14.41 -31.55 -11.23
CA THR A 27 13.61 -32.29 -10.25
C THR A 27 14.24 -32.31 -8.85
N LYS A 28 15.58 -32.26 -8.76
CA LYS A 28 16.29 -32.23 -7.47
C LYS A 28 16.28 -30.86 -6.80
N ILE A 29 16.43 -29.77 -7.55
CA ILE A 29 16.47 -28.41 -6.98
C ILE A 29 15.07 -27.82 -6.75
N ASP A 30 14.03 -28.40 -7.35
CA ASP A 30 12.64 -28.01 -7.10
C ASP A 30 12.12 -28.63 -5.79
N MET A 31 12.05 -27.82 -4.73
CA MET A 31 11.47 -28.07 -3.40
C MET A 31 9.95 -28.18 -3.39
N TYR A 32 9.22 -27.60 -4.37
CA TYR A 32 7.77 -27.42 -4.31
C TYR A 32 6.97 -28.18 -5.38
N SER A 33 7.64 -28.94 -6.27
CA SER A 33 6.94 -29.75 -7.28
C SER A 33 5.95 -30.76 -6.64
N TYR A 34 4.65 -30.54 -6.91
CA TYR A 34 3.55 -31.42 -6.48
C TYR A 34 3.67 -32.86 -7.01
N GLU A 35 4.41 -33.07 -8.11
CA GLU A 35 4.62 -34.42 -8.70
C GLU A 35 5.34 -35.38 -7.74
N HIS A 36 6.11 -34.88 -6.77
CA HIS A 36 6.81 -35.72 -5.79
C HIS A 36 6.03 -35.93 -4.48
N ARG A 37 4.90 -35.22 -4.26
CA ARG A 37 4.01 -35.49 -3.11
C ARG A 37 3.37 -36.86 -3.20
N GLU A 38 3.14 -37.38 -4.40
CA GLU A 38 2.56 -38.71 -4.53
C GLU A 38 3.59 -39.81 -4.24
N ASP A 39 4.89 -39.56 -4.47
CA ASP A 39 5.98 -40.55 -4.30
C ASP A 39 6.36 -40.77 -2.83
N TYR A 40 5.87 -39.92 -1.93
CA TYR A 40 6.05 -40.08 -0.50
C TYR A 40 4.76 -39.73 0.24
N GLU A 41 4.19 -40.70 0.96
CA GLU A 41 3.10 -40.49 1.92
C GLU A 41 3.66 -39.73 3.15
N PHE A 42 4.07 -38.48 2.97
CA PHE A 42 4.45 -37.62 4.08
C PHE A 42 3.20 -36.98 4.68
N ASP A 43 2.80 -37.46 5.85
CA ASP A 43 1.80 -36.79 6.69
C ASP A 43 2.32 -35.46 7.26
N ASP A 44 3.66 -35.29 7.33
CA ASP A 44 4.36 -34.08 7.79
C ASP A 44 5.13 -33.40 6.65
N TYR A 45 4.66 -32.22 6.24
CA TYR A 45 5.27 -31.41 5.19
C TYR A 45 6.65 -30.84 5.57
N ASP A 46 6.90 -30.58 6.85
CA ASP A 46 8.18 -30.05 7.32
C ASP A 46 9.27 -31.14 7.31
N GLU A 47 8.89 -32.40 7.50
CA GLU A 47 9.80 -33.54 7.31
C GLU A 47 10.23 -33.67 5.84
N PHE A 48 9.29 -33.55 4.90
CA PHE A 48 9.61 -33.56 3.47
C PHE A 48 10.63 -32.47 3.09
N LEU A 49 10.42 -31.23 3.51
CA LEU A 49 11.33 -30.11 3.22
C LEU A 49 12.73 -30.37 3.78
N ARG A 50 12.84 -30.92 5.00
CA ARG A 50 14.14 -31.27 5.62
C ARG A 50 14.87 -32.37 4.85
N ILE A 51 14.18 -33.43 4.44
CA ILE A 51 14.78 -34.52 3.65
C ILE A 51 15.24 -33.99 2.29
N LYS A 52 14.44 -33.12 1.66
CA LYS A 52 14.76 -32.49 0.38
C LYS A 52 16.02 -31.63 0.49
N GLU A 53 16.10 -30.79 1.52
CA GLU A 53 17.30 -29.98 1.81
C GLU A 53 18.54 -30.86 1.98
N LEU A 54 18.47 -31.92 2.80
CA LEU A 54 19.59 -32.85 3.00
C LEU A 54 20.03 -33.54 1.70
N SER A 55 19.07 -33.92 0.85
CA SER A 55 19.34 -34.49 -0.47
C SER A 55 20.07 -33.49 -1.36
N ILE A 56 19.68 -32.22 -1.38
CA ILE A 56 20.31 -31.18 -2.20
C ILE A 56 21.75 -30.94 -1.73
N ARG A 57 21.95 -30.73 -0.42
CA ARG A 57 23.27 -30.48 0.20
C ARG A 57 24.26 -31.61 -0.08
N SER A 58 23.81 -32.85 -0.01
CA SER A 58 24.67 -34.02 -0.27
C SER A 58 24.97 -34.27 -1.74
N THR A 59 24.12 -33.81 -2.66
CA THR A 59 24.24 -34.10 -4.09
C THR A 59 25.24 -33.18 -4.81
N TYR A 60 25.22 -31.89 -4.49
CA TYR A 60 25.95 -30.87 -5.26
C TYR A 60 27.17 -30.34 -4.50
N ILE A 61 28.14 -31.23 -4.24
CA ILE A 61 29.45 -30.87 -3.69
C ILE A 61 30.45 -30.87 -4.85
N PHE A 62 30.96 -29.69 -5.21
CA PHE A 62 31.81 -29.51 -6.39
C PHE A 62 33.25 -29.92 -6.10
N LYS A 63 33.85 -30.68 -7.03
CA LYS A 63 35.25 -31.11 -6.91
C LYS A 63 36.19 -30.12 -7.59
N ASP A 64 35.77 -29.55 -8.70
CA ASP A 64 36.56 -28.64 -9.52
C ASP A 64 35.69 -27.60 -10.26
N GLN A 65 36.36 -26.75 -11.04
CA GLN A 65 35.72 -25.71 -11.83
C GLN A 65 34.80 -26.27 -12.93
N ALA A 66 35.11 -27.44 -13.49
CA ALA A 66 34.31 -28.04 -14.56
C ALA A 66 32.95 -28.53 -14.04
N ASP A 67 32.93 -29.10 -12.82
CA ASP A 67 31.70 -29.46 -12.12
C ASP A 67 30.80 -28.22 -11.90
N MET A 68 31.39 -27.10 -11.43
CA MET A 68 30.68 -25.84 -11.19
C MET A 68 30.12 -25.24 -12.47
N ASP A 69 30.92 -25.20 -13.53
CA ASP A 69 30.52 -24.68 -14.84
C ASP A 69 29.40 -25.51 -15.47
N SER A 70 29.48 -26.84 -15.38
CA SER A 70 28.44 -27.75 -15.86
C SER A 70 27.12 -27.54 -15.12
N PHE A 71 27.17 -27.48 -13.78
CA PHE A 71 25.99 -27.20 -12.95
C PHE A 71 25.36 -25.83 -13.30
N HIS A 72 26.17 -24.77 -13.34
CA HIS A 72 25.71 -23.42 -13.61
C HIS A 72 25.08 -23.29 -15.01
N SER A 73 25.66 -23.94 -16.02
CA SER A 73 25.11 -23.96 -17.37
C SER A 73 23.73 -24.61 -17.40
N MET A 74 23.59 -25.81 -16.81
CA MET A 74 22.29 -26.50 -16.77
C MET A 74 21.26 -25.69 -15.99
N LEU A 75 21.65 -25.08 -14.88
CA LEU A 75 20.76 -24.24 -14.09
C LEU A 75 20.30 -22.99 -14.86
N SER A 76 21.22 -22.35 -15.57
CA SER A 76 20.91 -21.20 -16.41
C SER A 76 19.95 -21.56 -17.54
N ASP A 77 20.10 -22.73 -18.16
CA ASP A 77 19.19 -23.21 -19.20
C ASP A 77 17.79 -23.48 -18.63
N ILE A 78 17.70 -24.07 -17.44
CA ILE A 78 16.42 -24.23 -16.71
C ILE A 78 15.78 -22.85 -16.48
N ALA A 79 16.58 -21.85 -16.07
CA ALA A 79 16.10 -20.49 -15.77
C ALA A 79 15.50 -19.83 -16.99
N ILE A 80 16.14 -20.00 -18.16
CA ILE A 80 15.67 -19.46 -19.43
C ILE A 80 14.33 -20.08 -19.82
N VAL A 81 14.17 -21.39 -19.63
CA VAL A 81 12.98 -22.12 -20.08
C VAL A 81 11.77 -21.86 -19.17
N ARG A 82 11.98 -21.75 -17.86
CA ARG A 82 10.89 -21.66 -16.87
C ARG A 82 10.69 -20.26 -16.28
N GLY A 83 11.66 -19.36 -16.44
CA GLY A 83 11.73 -18.07 -15.77
C GLY A 83 12.52 -18.16 -14.46
N PRO A 84 13.40 -17.19 -14.13
CA PRO A 84 14.20 -17.21 -12.90
C PRO A 84 13.36 -17.27 -11.62
N GLU A 85 12.15 -16.71 -11.64
CA GLU A 85 11.16 -16.76 -10.56
C GLU A 85 10.66 -18.17 -10.23
N THR A 86 10.85 -19.13 -11.14
CA THR A 86 10.48 -20.54 -10.93
C THR A 86 11.64 -21.40 -10.44
N ILE A 87 12.89 -20.91 -10.56
CA ILE A 87 14.03 -21.54 -9.92
C ILE A 87 13.99 -21.16 -8.45
N GLN A 88 13.89 -22.17 -7.61
CA GLN A 88 13.93 -21.97 -6.17
C GLN A 88 15.36 -21.70 -5.75
N LEU A 89 15.69 -20.41 -5.70
CA LEU A 89 16.97 -19.88 -5.29
C LEU A 89 17.39 -20.33 -3.88
N GLU A 90 16.44 -20.79 -3.06
CA GLU A 90 16.73 -21.42 -1.78
C GLU A 90 17.61 -22.68 -1.91
N SER A 91 17.41 -23.48 -2.97
CA SER A 91 18.29 -24.62 -3.26
C SER A 91 19.73 -24.18 -3.57
N LEU A 92 19.90 -23.02 -4.22
CA LEU A 92 21.23 -22.44 -4.45
C LEU A 92 21.91 -22.00 -3.15
N GLU A 93 21.16 -21.46 -2.19
CA GLU A 93 21.68 -21.12 -0.86
C GLU A 93 22.27 -22.36 -0.18
N PHE A 94 21.55 -23.48 -0.17
CA PHE A 94 22.00 -24.72 0.45
C PHE A 94 23.26 -25.29 -0.20
N ILE A 95 23.31 -25.27 -1.53
CA ILE A 95 24.46 -25.74 -2.31
C ILE A 95 25.68 -24.86 -2.01
N LEU A 96 25.50 -23.54 -2.05
CA LEU A 96 26.58 -22.59 -1.78
C LEU A 96 27.13 -22.77 -0.36
N GLU A 97 26.23 -22.81 0.63
CA GLU A 97 26.56 -23.02 2.04
C GLU A 97 27.33 -24.32 2.28
N GLU A 98 26.86 -25.45 1.74
CA GLU A 98 27.52 -26.74 1.94
C GLU A 98 28.90 -26.77 1.28
N ASN A 99 29.07 -26.13 0.11
CA ASN A 99 30.39 -26.04 -0.53
C ASN A 99 31.37 -25.20 0.31
N PHE A 100 30.95 -24.05 0.85
CA PHE A 100 31.78 -23.27 1.78
C PHE A 100 32.16 -24.07 3.03
N LYS A 101 31.21 -24.81 3.60
CA LYS A 101 31.43 -25.65 4.80
C LYS A 101 32.42 -26.78 4.55
N LYS A 102 32.40 -27.39 3.36
CA LYS A 102 33.31 -28.49 2.99
C LYS A 102 34.69 -27.99 2.57
N ASN A 103 34.72 -26.92 1.78
CA ASN A 103 35.95 -26.34 1.26
C ASN A 103 35.71 -24.86 0.89
N TYR A 104 36.30 -23.96 1.67
CA TYR A 104 36.15 -22.52 1.49
C TYR A 104 36.48 -22.06 0.07
N ASP A 105 37.60 -22.52 -0.51
CA ASP A 105 38.03 -22.13 -1.86
C ASP A 105 37.02 -22.56 -2.93
N ASN A 106 36.41 -23.74 -2.78
CA ASN A 106 35.37 -24.20 -3.71
C ASN A 106 34.08 -23.39 -3.56
N GLY A 107 33.67 -23.10 -2.33
CA GLY A 107 32.54 -22.20 -2.06
C GLY A 107 32.78 -20.81 -2.66
N PHE A 108 33.96 -20.25 -2.47
CA PHE A 108 34.34 -18.93 -2.98
C PHE A 108 34.37 -18.88 -4.51
N LYS A 109 34.98 -19.87 -5.17
CA LYS A 109 34.97 -19.98 -6.64
C LYS A 109 33.55 -20.12 -7.19
N PHE A 110 32.69 -20.86 -6.50
CA PHE A 110 31.31 -20.99 -6.91
C PHE A 110 30.53 -19.69 -6.74
N LEU A 111 30.73 -18.95 -5.64
CA LEU A 111 30.16 -17.61 -5.46
C LEU A 111 30.63 -16.65 -6.56
N GLU A 112 31.93 -16.66 -6.89
CA GLU A 112 32.50 -15.87 -7.98
C GLU A 112 31.85 -16.20 -9.33
N LEU A 113 31.63 -17.49 -9.61
CA LEU A 113 30.93 -17.95 -10.82
C LEU A 113 29.49 -17.42 -10.87
N LEU A 114 28.76 -17.50 -9.74
CA LEU A 114 27.41 -16.99 -9.62
C LEU A 114 27.37 -15.47 -9.86
N ALA A 115 28.31 -14.70 -9.30
CA ALA A 115 28.41 -13.26 -9.52
C ALA A 115 28.66 -12.93 -10.99
N LYS A 116 29.65 -13.58 -11.63
CA LYS A 116 30.02 -13.36 -13.04
C LYS A 116 28.90 -13.71 -14.02
N ARG A 117 28.01 -14.63 -13.66
CA ARG A 117 26.96 -15.16 -14.55
C ARG A 117 25.57 -15.04 -13.94
N ASN A 118 25.31 -13.97 -13.18
CA ASN A 118 24.06 -13.81 -12.44
C ASN A 118 22.89 -13.29 -13.29
N GLU A 119 23.16 -12.71 -14.46
CA GLU A 119 22.14 -12.01 -15.29
C GLU A 119 20.90 -12.85 -15.61
N ARG A 120 21.07 -14.18 -15.65
CA ARG A 120 20.00 -15.13 -15.96
C ARG A 120 19.33 -15.73 -14.73
N LEU A 121 19.99 -15.70 -13.57
CA LEU A 121 19.52 -16.34 -12.34
C LEU A 121 18.84 -15.34 -11.39
N TRP A 122 19.28 -14.08 -11.40
CA TRP A 122 18.82 -13.06 -10.45
C TRP A 122 19.00 -13.50 -8.99
N PHE A 123 19.99 -14.34 -8.73
CA PHE A 123 20.29 -14.88 -7.41
C PHE A 123 20.85 -13.78 -6.51
N ILE A 124 20.41 -13.72 -5.25
CA ILE A 124 20.94 -12.84 -4.21
C ILE A 124 21.26 -13.73 -3.01
N PRO A 125 22.55 -13.97 -2.69
CA PRO A 125 22.91 -14.85 -1.58
C PRO A 125 22.62 -14.16 -0.25
N THR A 126 21.92 -14.84 0.66
CA THR A 126 21.44 -14.33 1.95
C THR A 126 21.86 -15.29 3.06
N LYS A 127 21.14 -16.41 3.23
CA LYS A 127 21.40 -17.44 4.27
C LYS A 127 22.84 -17.95 4.21
N SER A 128 23.38 -18.15 3.00
CA SER A 128 24.77 -18.54 2.79
C SER A 128 25.76 -17.48 3.30
N LEU A 129 25.55 -16.19 2.96
CA LEU A 129 26.41 -15.10 3.44
C LEU A 129 26.45 -15.01 4.97
N LYS A 130 25.31 -15.20 5.63
CA LYS A 130 25.23 -15.15 7.10
C LYS A 130 26.21 -16.09 7.79
N GLN A 131 26.43 -17.28 7.22
CA GLN A 131 27.36 -18.26 7.79
C GLN A 131 28.82 -17.96 7.44
N ILE A 132 29.05 -17.24 6.34
CA ILE A 132 30.39 -16.93 5.83
C ILE A 132 30.94 -15.66 6.48
N LEU A 133 30.12 -14.63 6.67
CA LEU A 133 30.50 -13.30 7.13
C LEU A 133 30.69 -13.20 8.66
N VAL A 134 31.38 -14.18 9.24
CA VAL A 134 31.63 -14.33 10.68
C VAL A 134 33.09 -14.10 11.09
N THR A 135 33.99 -13.86 10.13
CA THR A 135 35.40 -13.48 10.38
C THR A 135 35.79 -12.25 9.55
N GLU A 136 36.76 -11.47 10.01
CA GLU A 136 37.25 -10.30 9.26
C GLU A 136 37.81 -10.65 7.87
N GLU A 137 38.50 -11.79 7.76
CA GLU A 137 39.07 -12.28 6.49
C GLU A 137 37.97 -12.60 5.47
N ASN A 138 36.88 -13.25 5.90
CA ASN A 138 35.75 -13.56 5.03
C ASN A 138 35.00 -12.29 4.64
N VAL A 139 34.77 -11.37 5.58
CA VAL A 139 34.15 -10.06 5.31
C VAL A 139 34.94 -9.30 4.23
N TYR A 140 36.27 -9.21 4.37
CA TYR A 140 37.13 -8.54 3.40
C TYR A 140 37.09 -9.22 2.02
N SER A 141 37.30 -10.54 1.96
CA SER A 141 37.39 -11.27 0.69
C SER A 141 36.07 -11.29 -0.08
N ILE A 142 34.93 -11.41 0.61
CA ILE A 142 33.60 -11.36 -0.01
C ILE A 142 33.27 -9.94 -0.49
N TRP A 143 33.60 -8.91 0.28
CA TRP A 143 33.40 -7.53 -0.16
C TRP A 143 34.23 -7.20 -1.40
N GLU A 144 35.51 -7.59 -1.42
CA GLU A 144 36.39 -7.42 -2.58
C GLU A 144 35.83 -8.11 -3.83
N LEU A 145 35.29 -9.32 -3.68
CA LEU A 145 34.64 -10.04 -4.77
C LEU A 145 33.45 -9.26 -5.35
N ILE A 146 32.55 -8.77 -4.48
CA ILE A 146 31.37 -7.99 -4.88
C ILE A 146 31.81 -6.72 -5.60
N GLU A 147 32.82 -6.03 -5.10
CA GLU A 147 33.28 -4.78 -5.69
C GLU A 147 33.91 -4.97 -7.07
N LYS A 148 34.72 -6.01 -7.23
CA LYS A 148 35.49 -6.28 -8.46
C LYS A 148 34.64 -6.70 -9.66
N ILE A 149 33.48 -7.31 -9.42
CA ILE A 149 32.64 -7.85 -10.50
C ILE A 149 31.51 -6.87 -10.81
N SER A 150 31.39 -6.49 -12.08
CA SER A 150 30.26 -5.67 -12.55
C SER A 150 29.12 -6.57 -13.01
N PHE A 151 27.94 -6.42 -12.40
CA PHE A 151 26.72 -7.13 -12.75
C PHE A 151 25.48 -6.35 -12.27
N ARG A 152 24.35 -6.54 -12.96
CA ARG A 152 23.13 -5.74 -12.74
C ARG A 152 22.60 -5.79 -11.30
N SER A 153 22.70 -6.93 -10.63
CA SER A 153 22.20 -7.12 -9.27
C SER A 153 23.22 -6.81 -8.17
N LYS A 154 24.36 -6.19 -8.50
CA LYS A 154 25.42 -5.83 -7.54
C LYS A 154 24.90 -5.06 -6.32
N PRO A 155 24.04 -4.02 -6.45
CA PRO A 155 23.51 -3.32 -5.29
C PRO A 155 22.75 -4.23 -4.32
N PHE A 156 22.04 -5.24 -4.81
CA PHE A 156 21.32 -6.21 -3.96
C PHE A 156 22.26 -7.15 -3.21
N TRP A 157 23.40 -7.50 -3.82
CA TRP A 157 24.44 -8.27 -3.13
C TRP A 157 25.09 -7.44 -2.03
N LYS A 158 25.34 -6.14 -2.27
CA LYS A 158 25.82 -5.22 -1.22
C LYS A 158 24.83 -5.12 -0.06
N ILE A 159 23.52 -4.98 -0.35
CA ILE A 159 22.48 -4.97 0.69
C ILE A 159 22.51 -6.26 1.48
N SER A 160 22.55 -7.41 0.81
CA SER A 160 22.60 -8.71 1.48
C SER A 160 23.84 -8.86 2.36
N PHE A 161 25.01 -8.43 1.87
CA PHE A 161 26.24 -8.40 2.64
C PHE A 161 26.09 -7.62 3.96
N PHE A 162 25.59 -6.39 3.92
CA PHE A 162 25.40 -5.58 5.14
C PHE A 162 24.22 -6.08 5.99
N THR A 163 23.28 -6.81 5.41
CA THR A 163 22.22 -7.48 6.15
C THR A 163 22.78 -8.61 7.00
N GLU A 164 23.72 -9.38 6.46
CA GLU A 164 24.13 -10.69 7.00
C GLU A 164 25.49 -10.70 7.72
N ILE A 165 26.31 -9.65 7.60
CA ILE A 165 27.57 -9.53 8.36
C ILE A 165 27.35 -9.70 9.87
N ASP A 166 28.25 -10.40 10.57
CA ASP A 166 28.17 -10.53 12.03
C ASP A 166 28.23 -9.16 12.73
N SER A 167 27.38 -8.94 13.73
CA SER A 167 27.31 -7.66 14.46
C SER A 167 28.63 -7.26 15.12
N ALA A 168 29.45 -8.22 15.54
CA ALA A 168 30.75 -7.97 16.14
C ALA A 168 31.77 -7.40 15.14
N LEU A 169 31.50 -7.53 13.83
CA LEU A 169 32.38 -7.09 12.74
C LEU A 169 31.91 -5.78 12.09
N ILE A 170 30.79 -5.21 12.54
CA ILE A 170 30.27 -3.94 12.05
C ILE A 170 31.20 -2.78 12.49
N LYS A 171 31.63 -1.95 11.53
CA LYS A 171 32.59 -0.85 11.72
C LYS A 171 32.05 0.46 11.15
N ASN A 172 32.54 1.60 11.65
CA ASN A 172 32.18 2.94 11.16
C ASN A 172 32.43 3.13 9.67
N GLU A 173 33.46 2.50 9.11
CA GLU A 173 33.77 2.56 7.68
C GLU A 173 32.64 1.99 6.79
N HIS A 174 31.79 1.11 7.31
CA HIS A 174 30.65 0.57 6.57
C HIS A 174 29.58 1.61 6.27
N ILE A 175 29.48 2.70 7.05
CA ILE A 175 28.46 3.74 6.85
C ILE A 175 28.57 4.38 5.46
N GLY A 176 29.80 4.73 5.05
CA GLY A 176 30.03 5.31 3.72
C GLY A 176 29.65 4.34 2.60
N LEU A 177 30.01 3.06 2.75
CA LEU A 177 29.70 2.01 1.78
C LEU A 177 28.20 1.75 1.68
N ILE A 178 27.48 1.80 2.80
CA ILE A 178 26.01 1.68 2.84
C ILE A 178 25.36 2.82 2.06
N LEU A 179 25.82 4.06 2.26
CA LEU A 179 25.27 5.22 1.55
C LEU A 179 25.52 5.13 0.04
N GLU A 180 26.69 4.63 -0.36
CA GLU A 180 27.05 4.43 -1.78
C GLU A 180 26.07 3.50 -2.50
N ILE A 181 25.54 2.47 -1.83
CA ILE A 181 24.53 1.57 -2.41
C ILE A 181 23.33 2.35 -2.96
N PHE A 182 22.82 3.33 -2.20
CA PHE A 182 21.66 4.12 -2.61
C PHE A 182 21.96 5.06 -3.79
N THR A 183 23.23 5.34 -4.06
CA THR A 183 23.69 6.07 -5.26
C THR A 183 23.87 5.16 -6.48
N GLU A 184 23.88 3.84 -6.32
CA GLU A 184 24.01 2.90 -7.43
C GLU A 184 22.66 2.34 -7.91
N ILE A 185 21.65 2.33 -7.04
CA ILE A 185 20.34 1.76 -7.38
C ILE A 185 19.60 2.65 -8.39
N GLU A 186 19.17 2.05 -9.48
CA GLU A 186 18.31 2.72 -10.48
C GLU A 186 16.84 2.38 -10.28
N ASN A 187 16.49 1.09 -10.15
CA ASN A 187 15.10 0.65 -10.14
C ASN A 187 14.87 -0.40 -9.06
N LEU A 188 14.25 0.02 -7.96
CA LEU A 188 13.84 -0.84 -6.88
C LEU A 188 12.59 -0.27 -6.22
N LYS A 189 11.43 -0.84 -6.51
CA LYS A 189 10.16 -0.31 -5.99
C LYS A 189 9.92 -0.61 -4.52
N PHE A 190 10.65 -1.56 -3.94
CA PHE A 190 10.50 -1.96 -2.56
C PHE A 190 11.84 -2.45 -2.01
N MET A 191 12.32 -1.81 -0.94
CA MET A 191 13.48 -2.26 -0.17
C MET A 191 13.12 -2.29 1.31
N SER A 192 13.35 -3.41 1.99
CA SER A 192 13.37 -3.37 3.46
C SER A 192 14.62 -2.63 3.94
N LEU A 193 14.45 -1.78 4.94
CA LEU A 193 15.54 -1.07 5.62
C LEU A 193 15.68 -1.51 7.08
N ASP A 194 15.07 -2.63 7.47
CA ASP A 194 15.20 -3.18 8.83
C ASP A 194 16.67 -3.52 9.15
N TRP A 195 17.47 -3.91 8.15
CA TRP A 195 18.90 -4.20 8.32
C TRP A 195 19.74 -2.96 8.67
N VAL A 196 19.28 -1.76 8.30
CA VAL A 196 19.95 -0.49 8.61
C VAL A 196 19.94 -0.23 10.11
N GLU A 197 18.98 -0.80 10.86
CA GLU A 197 18.86 -0.56 12.31
C GLU A 197 20.14 -0.94 13.07
N ARG A 198 20.85 -1.95 12.57
CA ARG A 198 22.11 -2.45 13.16
C ARG A 198 23.24 -1.43 13.12
N TYR A 199 23.13 -0.40 12.28
CA TYR A 199 24.17 0.60 12.01
C TYR A 199 23.86 1.97 12.65
N ILE A 200 22.66 2.17 13.20
CA ILE A 200 22.22 3.45 13.79
C ILE A 200 23.15 3.93 14.91
N ASN A 201 23.66 3.02 15.74
CA ASN A 201 24.53 3.40 16.86
C ASN A 201 25.88 3.98 16.40
N LEU A 202 26.26 3.74 15.14
CA LEU A 202 27.46 4.31 14.53
C LEU A 202 27.19 5.67 13.88
N ASP A 203 25.97 5.87 13.36
CA ASP A 203 25.52 7.13 12.76
C ASP A 203 24.01 7.32 12.97
N TYR A 204 23.65 8.16 13.94
CA TYR A 204 22.25 8.43 14.28
C TYR A 204 21.48 9.15 13.16
N GLU A 205 22.18 9.76 12.21
CA GLU A 205 21.61 10.45 11.04
C GLU A 205 21.54 9.55 9.80
N LEU A 206 21.83 8.25 9.93
CA LEU A 206 21.90 7.34 8.80
C LEU A 206 20.58 7.30 8.00
N TYR A 207 19.43 7.25 8.67
CA TYR A 207 18.14 7.28 7.98
C TYR A 207 17.91 8.59 7.21
N ASP A 208 18.34 9.73 7.75
CA ASP A 208 18.26 11.01 7.03
C ASP A 208 19.13 11.06 5.80
N LYS A 209 20.36 10.55 5.90
CA LYS A 209 21.31 10.52 4.79
C LYS A 209 20.78 9.62 3.68
N ILE A 210 20.23 8.45 4.04
CA ILE A 210 19.54 7.55 3.10
C ILE A 210 18.35 8.27 2.47
N LEU A 211 17.49 8.90 3.26
CA LEU A 211 16.31 9.62 2.77
C LEU A 211 16.71 10.74 1.78
N ALA A 212 17.75 11.51 2.10
CA ALA A 212 18.27 12.57 1.25
C ALA A 212 18.79 12.04 -0.09
N ILE A 213 19.61 10.98 -0.07
CA ILE A 213 20.13 10.35 -1.29
C ILE A 213 18.98 9.82 -2.13
N VAL A 214 18.06 9.05 -1.54
CA VAL A 214 16.92 8.46 -2.24
C VAL A 214 16.02 9.55 -2.85
N THR A 215 15.76 10.63 -2.11
CA THR A 215 14.91 11.73 -2.58
C THR A 215 15.54 12.46 -3.77
N GLU A 216 16.85 12.72 -3.70
CA GLU A 216 17.58 13.32 -4.82
C GLU A 216 17.55 12.43 -6.05
N ARG A 217 17.86 11.14 -5.86
CA ARG A 217 17.88 10.13 -6.92
C ARG A 217 16.54 9.97 -7.62
N ASN A 218 15.44 10.01 -6.88
CA ASN A 218 14.09 9.93 -7.44
C ASN A 218 13.67 11.16 -8.28
N ARG A 219 14.47 12.23 -8.31
CA ARG A 219 14.27 13.36 -9.24
C ARG A 219 14.77 13.01 -10.66
N GLU A 220 15.62 12.00 -10.79
CA GLU A 220 16.14 11.58 -12.09
C GLU A 220 15.07 10.83 -12.90
N PRO A 221 14.87 11.13 -14.21
CA PRO A 221 13.73 10.61 -14.99
C PRO A 221 13.56 9.09 -15.06
N ASN A 222 14.63 8.32 -14.85
CA ASN A 222 14.63 6.85 -14.99
C ASN A 222 14.96 6.11 -13.69
N VAL A 223 15.02 6.83 -12.57
CA VAL A 223 15.34 6.26 -11.27
C VAL A 223 14.08 6.20 -10.41
N LYS A 224 13.82 5.02 -9.85
CA LYS A 224 12.69 4.79 -8.93
C LYS A 224 13.16 3.91 -7.78
N ILE A 225 13.41 4.55 -6.64
CA ILE A 225 13.82 3.92 -5.40
C ILE A 225 12.68 4.09 -4.38
N GLY A 226 11.99 2.98 -4.15
CA GLY A 226 10.94 2.80 -3.17
C GLY A 226 11.51 2.35 -1.83
N LEU A 227 11.12 3.04 -0.77
CA LEU A 227 11.42 2.74 0.61
C LEU A 227 10.47 1.66 1.15
N GLN A 228 10.82 1.09 2.31
CA GLN A 228 10.02 0.05 2.97
C GLN A 228 8.59 0.53 3.24
N ILE A 229 7.63 -0.40 3.19
CA ILE A 229 6.28 -0.18 3.73
C ILE A 229 6.40 0.27 5.19
N ARG A 230 5.65 1.31 5.57
CA ARG A 230 5.70 1.92 6.91
C ARG A 230 7.07 2.53 7.27
N TYR A 231 7.91 2.89 6.28
CA TYR A 231 9.19 3.55 6.54
C TYR A 231 9.02 4.76 7.45
N PHE A 232 8.16 5.72 7.05
CA PHE A 232 7.94 6.92 7.84
C PHE A 232 7.40 6.57 9.23
N GLU A 233 6.42 5.69 9.35
CA GLU A 233 5.91 5.29 10.67
C GLU A 233 7.02 4.80 11.62
N LYS A 234 7.92 3.93 11.12
CA LYS A 234 9.01 3.35 11.93
C LYS A 234 10.12 4.35 12.23
N THR A 235 10.52 5.16 11.24
CA THR A 235 11.74 5.97 11.32
C THR A 235 11.49 7.44 11.63
N PHE A 236 10.24 7.91 11.65
CA PHE A 236 9.92 9.34 11.75
C PHE A 236 10.63 10.07 12.89
N LYS A 237 10.71 9.44 14.08
CA LYS A 237 11.37 10.02 15.27
C LYS A 237 12.88 10.19 15.11
N MET A 238 13.47 9.46 14.17
CA MET A 238 14.90 9.46 13.86
C MET A 238 15.25 10.36 12.68
N LEU A 239 14.26 10.79 11.91
CA LEU A 239 14.47 11.72 10.82
C LEU A 239 14.70 13.13 11.36
N SER A 240 15.62 13.82 10.70
CA SER A 240 15.93 15.23 10.82
C SER A 240 14.63 16.00 10.68
N LYS A 241 14.51 17.06 11.47
CA LYS A 241 13.36 17.95 11.39
C LYS A 241 13.33 18.77 10.10
N ASN A 242 14.03 18.36 9.04
CA ASN A 242 13.97 18.93 7.71
C ASN A 242 12.63 18.55 7.07
N LYS A 243 11.61 19.35 7.39
CA LYS A 243 10.23 19.15 6.93
C LYS A 243 10.15 19.02 5.41
N SER A 244 10.84 19.88 4.67
CA SER A 244 10.78 19.88 3.20
C SER A 244 11.28 18.57 2.59
N LEU A 245 12.38 18.02 3.12
CA LEU A 245 12.90 16.73 2.66
C LEU A 245 11.90 15.60 2.92
N ILE A 246 11.37 15.52 4.14
CA ILE A 246 10.40 14.48 4.53
C ILE A 246 9.15 14.54 3.66
N GLN A 247 8.62 15.74 3.43
CA GLN A 247 7.42 15.98 2.65
C GLN A 247 7.59 15.59 1.18
N GLU A 248 8.70 16.01 0.57
CA GLU A 248 9.02 15.65 -0.81
C GLU A 248 9.21 14.14 -0.95
N ALA A 249 10.01 13.54 -0.07
CA ALA A 249 10.24 12.10 -0.05
C ALA A 249 8.92 11.34 0.06
N TYR A 250 8.03 11.75 0.97
CA TYR A 250 6.74 11.12 1.16
C TYR A 250 5.89 11.14 -0.12
N ILE A 251 5.78 12.30 -0.79
CA ILE A 251 5.05 12.43 -2.06
C ILE A 251 5.66 11.52 -3.14
N GLN A 252 6.99 11.45 -3.24
CA GLN A 252 7.66 10.56 -4.18
C GLN A 252 7.31 9.08 -3.90
N GLN A 253 7.30 8.65 -2.63
CA GLN A 253 6.98 7.27 -2.27
C GLN A 253 5.54 6.88 -2.62
N VAL A 254 4.56 7.76 -2.35
CA VAL A 254 3.14 7.53 -2.74
C VAL A 254 3.01 7.28 -4.25
N LYS A 255 3.78 7.98 -5.08
CA LYS A 255 3.76 7.81 -6.55
C LYS A 255 4.42 6.52 -7.02
N ILE A 256 5.46 6.08 -6.32
CA ILE A 256 6.20 4.86 -6.69
C ILE A 256 5.32 3.64 -6.39
N ASP A 257 4.68 3.63 -5.22
CA ASP A 257 3.71 2.62 -4.81
C ASP A 257 2.62 3.25 -3.92
N PRO A 258 1.36 3.37 -4.40
CA PRO A 258 0.25 3.88 -3.61
C PRO A 258 -0.06 3.07 -2.33
N HIS A 259 0.47 1.85 -2.19
CA HIS A 259 0.25 0.99 -1.03
C HIS A 259 1.35 1.09 0.04
N PHE A 260 2.42 1.87 -0.19
CA PHE A 260 3.56 1.95 0.75
C PHE A 260 3.16 2.40 2.17
N ASP A 261 2.11 3.23 2.26
CA ASP A 261 1.51 3.73 3.50
C ASP A 261 -0.02 3.59 3.45
N TYR A 262 -0.49 2.36 3.20
CA TYR A 262 -1.92 2.06 3.04
C TYR A 262 -2.81 2.59 4.19
N ASN A 263 -2.32 2.48 5.43
CA ASN A 263 -3.03 2.94 6.63
C ASN A 263 -2.82 4.44 6.93
N LYS A 264 -1.96 5.14 6.19
CA LYS A 264 -1.63 6.57 6.37
C LYS A 264 -0.96 6.91 7.71
N GLU A 265 -0.33 5.94 8.35
CA GLU A 265 0.38 6.15 9.63
C GLU A 265 1.61 7.04 9.42
N GLY A 266 2.32 6.87 8.30
CA GLY A 266 3.39 7.77 7.90
C GLY A 266 2.89 9.18 7.64
N LEU A 267 1.80 9.32 6.88
CA LEU A 267 1.16 10.62 6.63
C LEU A 267 0.73 11.31 7.93
N PHE A 268 0.11 10.56 8.84
CA PHE A 268 -0.33 11.03 10.14
C PHE A 268 0.84 11.68 10.89
N ARG A 269 1.98 10.99 11.01
CA ARG A 269 3.17 11.52 11.69
C ARG A 269 3.68 12.81 11.07
N ILE A 270 3.69 12.91 9.74
CA ILE A 270 4.14 14.12 9.06
C ILE A 270 3.19 15.29 9.35
N ILE A 271 1.87 15.07 9.22
CA ILE A 271 0.84 16.09 9.46
C ILE A 271 0.80 16.50 10.94
N GLU A 272 0.99 15.58 11.88
CA GLU A 272 1.06 15.84 13.32
C GLU A 272 2.13 16.89 13.65
N THR A 273 3.27 16.88 12.94
CA THR A 273 4.32 17.89 13.11
C THR A 273 4.21 19.11 12.20
N ASN A 274 3.42 19.00 11.13
CA ASN A 274 3.21 20.06 10.16
C ASN A 274 1.84 19.94 9.48
N ALA A 275 0.81 20.46 10.15
CA ALA A 275 -0.58 20.35 9.67
C ALA A 275 -0.76 20.90 8.25
N SER A 276 0.00 21.94 7.87
CA SER A 276 -0.08 22.54 6.53
C SER A 276 0.26 21.57 5.40
N PHE A 277 1.02 20.50 5.68
CA PHE A 277 1.37 19.50 4.68
C PHE A 277 0.16 18.79 4.09
N LEU A 278 -0.94 18.67 4.85
CA LEU A 278 -2.18 18.09 4.33
C LEU A 278 -2.65 18.85 3.07
N LYS A 279 -2.40 20.16 3.02
CA LYS A 279 -2.74 21.01 1.87
C LYS A 279 -1.88 20.67 0.66
N ASP A 280 -0.56 20.56 0.85
CA ASP A 280 0.40 20.17 -0.20
C ASP A 280 0.07 18.78 -0.76
N TYR A 281 -0.27 17.85 0.12
CA TYR A 281 -0.66 16.49 -0.24
C TYR A 281 -1.93 16.48 -1.12
N PHE A 282 -2.96 17.25 -0.73
CA PHE A 282 -4.18 17.41 -1.54
C PHE A 282 -3.91 18.15 -2.85
N ASP A 283 -3.02 19.14 -2.85
CA ASP A 283 -2.58 19.81 -4.08
C ASP A 283 -1.96 18.83 -5.06
N TYR A 284 -1.11 17.95 -4.54
CA TYR A 284 -0.39 16.99 -5.34
C TYR A 284 -1.27 15.88 -5.90
N PHE A 285 -2.16 15.29 -5.09
CA PHE A 285 -2.91 14.09 -5.49
C PHE A 285 -4.37 14.36 -5.86
N TYR A 286 -5.04 15.29 -5.16
CA TYR A 286 -6.45 15.55 -5.42
C TYR A 286 -6.63 16.63 -6.48
N PHE A 287 -5.94 17.76 -6.37
CA PHE A 287 -6.20 18.93 -7.20
C PHE A 287 -5.49 18.87 -8.55
N SER A 288 -4.33 18.22 -8.66
CA SER A 288 -3.57 18.01 -9.90
C SER A 288 -4.26 17.15 -10.96
N GLY A 289 -5.30 16.39 -10.58
CA GLY A 289 -6.05 15.51 -11.50
C GLY A 289 -5.58 14.05 -11.52
N ASP A 290 -4.79 13.61 -10.53
CA ASP A 290 -4.45 12.20 -10.35
C ASP A 290 -5.70 11.39 -9.94
N ILE A 291 -6.21 10.59 -10.88
CA ILE A 291 -7.51 9.92 -10.78
C ILE A 291 -7.49 8.83 -9.70
N GLU A 292 -6.35 8.17 -9.47
CA GLU A 292 -6.22 7.04 -8.52
C GLU A 292 -6.54 7.45 -7.08
N PHE A 293 -6.25 8.70 -6.71
CA PHE A 293 -6.52 9.24 -5.38
C PHE A 293 -8.03 9.36 -5.04
N THR A 294 -8.87 9.51 -6.06
CA THR A 294 -10.30 9.83 -5.89
C THR A 294 -11.22 8.62 -5.80
N GLN A 295 -10.72 7.42 -6.07
CA GLN A 295 -11.55 6.22 -6.29
C GLN A 295 -11.58 5.23 -5.12
N THR A 296 -10.76 5.40 -4.07
CA THR A 296 -10.71 4.47 -2.94
C THR A 296 -11.52 4.98 -1.74
N LYS A 297 -12.12 4.04 -0.99
CA LYS A 297 -12.70 4.25 0.34
C LYS A 297 -11.59 4.54 1.37
N ALA A 298 -10.75 5.54 1.09
CA ALA A 298 -9.69 5.95 1.99
C ALA A 298 -10.33 6.53 3.24
N ASP A 299 -10.07 5.95 4.40
CA ASP A 299 -10.42 6.56 5.68
C ASP A 299 -9.50 7.77 5.91
N TRP A 300 -10.12 8.91 6.21
CA TRP A 300 -9.46 10.19 6.49
C TRP A 300 -9.83 10.71 7.89
N GLY A 301 -10.49 9.90 8.73
CA GLY A 301 -10.90 10.30 10.07
C GLY A 301 -9.75 10.71 10.99
N PHE A 302 -8.54 10.18 10.74
CA PHE A 302 -7.33 10.47 11.54
C PHE A 302 -7.01 11.96 11.62
N ILE A 303 -7.46 12.79 10.66
CA ILE A 303 -7.13 14.23 10.68
C ILE A 303 -7.64 14.91 11.94
N TRP A 304 -8.74 14.41 12.55
CA TRP A 304 -9.32 15.00 13.75
C TRP A 304 -8.47 14.79 15.00
N GLU A 305 -7.52 13.87 14.94
CA GLU A 305 -6.53 13.66 16.00
C GLU A 305 -5.45 14.76 15.99
N ILE A 306 -5.26 15.45 14.86
CA ILE A 306 -4.26 16.50 14.69
C ILE A 306 -4.71 17.80 15.36
N GLU A 307 -3.86 18.40 16.19
CA GLU A 307 -4.11 19.70 16.82
C GLU A 307 -4.21 20.82 15.76
N GLU A 308 -5.14 21.75 15.97
CA GLU A 308 -5.35 22.96 15.13
C GLU A 308 -5.62 22.71 13.62
N ILE A 309 -6.00 21.47 13.27
CA ILE A 309 -6.25 21.04 11.88
C ILE A 309 -7.43 21.77 11.22
N GLU A 310 -8.36 22.32 12.00
CA GLU A 310 -9.61 22.91 11.55
C GLU A 310 -9.40 24.02 10.52
N SER A 311 -8.39 24.86 10.74
CA SER A 311 -8.05 25.96 9.83
C SER A 311 -7.58 25.44 8.47
N VAL A 312 -6.63 24.50 8.48
CA VAL A 312 -6.10 23.86 7.27
C VAL A 312 -7.19 23.09 6.54
N PHE A 313 -7.97 22.30 7.27
CA PHE A 313 -9.03 21.49 6.68
C PHE A 313 -10.17 22.36 6.13
N SER A 314 -10.48 23.51 6.75
CA SER A 314 -11.47 24.45 6.20
C SER A 314 -11.06 24.94 4.80
N GLU A 315 -9.78 25.20 4.56
CA GLU A 315 -9.29 25.65 3.26
C GLU A 315 -9.39 24.53 2.21
N ILE A 316 -9.02 23.31 2.60
CA ILE A 316 -9.15 22.11 1.73
C ILE A 316 -10.62 21.86 1.40
N PHE A 317 -11.50 21.91 2.40
CA PHE A 317 -12.94 21.72 2.23
C PHE A 317 -13.51 22.69 1.19
N LYS A 318 -13.19 23.98 1.32
CA LYS A 318 -13.66 25.03 0.40
C LYS A 318 -13.14 24.78 -1.02
N ARG A 319 -11.87 24.42 -1.19
CA ARG A 319 -11.31 24.09 -2.51
C ARG A 319 -11.93 22.84 -3.13
N ILE A 320 -12.23 21.82 -2.33
CA ILE A 320 -12.97 20.64 -2.80
C ILE A 320 -14.38 21.04 -3.26
N ALA A 321 -15.06 21.92 -2.51
CA ALA A 321 -16.39 22.43 -2.85
C ALA A 321 -16.40 23.25 -4.16
N GLU A 322 -15.32 23.96 -4.45
CA GLU A 322 -15.15 24.69 -5.72
C GLU A 322 -14.86 23.76 -6.90
N LYS A 323 -14.01 22.74 -6.70
CA LYS A 323 -13.64 21.79 -7.75
C LYS A 323 -14.78 20.84 -8.12
N ASN A 324 -15.51 20.32 -7.14
CA ASN A 324 -16.58 19.36 -7.37
C ASN A 324 -17.95 20.03 -7.27
N ILE A 325 -18.58 20.23 -8.42
CA ILE A 325 -20.01 20.53 -8.48
C ILE A 325 -20.76 19.27 -8.06
N PHE A 326 -20.91 19.10 -6.74
CA PHE A 326 -21.70 18.03 -6.17
C PHE A 326 -23.13 18.18 -6.68
N SER A 327 -23.75 17.09 -7.15
CA SER A 327 -25.10 17.10 -7.73
C SER A 327 -26.19 16.63 -6.76
N GLY A 328 -25.83 16.36 -5.51
CA GLY A 328 -26.78 15.93 -4.47
C GLY A 328 -27.09 14.43 -4.45
N PHE A 329 -26.54 13.67 -5.41
CA PHE A 329 -26.69 12.21 -5.49
C PHE A 329 -25.60 11.50 -4.69
N SER A 330 -25.99 10.51 -3.88
CA SER A 330 -25.08 9.63 -3.13
C SER A 330 -24.16 10.35 -2.10
N SER A 331 -23.17 9.62 -1.59
CA SER A 331 -22.18 10.10 -0.63
C SER A 331 -21.06 10.85 -1.35
N HIS A 332 -20.77 12.08 -0.93
CA HIS A 332 -19.61 12.85 -1.40
C HIS A 332 -18.28 12.34 -0.80
N PHE A 333 -17.14 12.59 -1.46
CA PHE A 333 -15.79 12.23 -0.97
C PHE A 333 -15.49 12.75 0.43
N LEU A 334 -15.94 13.97 0.74
CA LEU A 334 -15.77 14.60 2.06
C LEU A 334 -16.34 13.77 3.22
N ASN A 335 -17.28 12.86 2.98
CA ASN A 335 -17.77 11.95 4.02
C ASN A 335 -16.67 11.08 4.62
N ASN A 336 -15.61 10.79 3.86
CA ASN A 336 -14.52 9.94 4.31
C ASN A 336 -13.71 10.55 5.48
N PHE A 337 -13.80 11.86 5.69
CA PHE A 337 -13.19 12.52 6.85
C PHE A 337 -14.04 12.38 8.11
N PHE A 338 -15.31 12.02 8.00
CA PHE A 338 -16.27 12.06 9.12
C PHE A 338 -16.82 10.68 9.49
N ARG A 339 -16.28 9.61 8.91
CA ARG A 339 -16.67 8.22 9.18
C ARG A 339 -15.74 7.60 10.21
N ASN A 340 -16.23 6.55 10.89
CA ASN A 340 -15.46 5.69 11.79
C ASN A 340 -14.68 6.43 12.90
N LEU A 341 -15.14 7.61 13.32
CA LEU A 341 -14.47 8.41 14.35
C LEU A 341 -14.70 7.82 15.75
N GLU A 342 -13.69 7.94 16.62
CA GLU A 342 -13.85 7.73 18.07
C GLU A 342 -14.70 8.85 18.71
N GLU A 343 -15.31 8.58 19.87
CA GLU A 343 -16.29 9.49 20.49
C GLU A 343 -15.74 10.89 20.81
N ASP A 344 -14.48 11.00 21.24
CA ASP A 344 -13.84 12.29 21.51
C ASP A 344 -13.58 13.08 20.20
N LYS A 345 -13.17 12.39 19.12
CA LYS A 345 -12.94 13.01 17.81
C LYS A 345 -14.24 13.41 17.11
N LYS A 346 -15.34 12.68 17.36
CA LYS A 346 -16.69 13.01 16.87
C LYS A 346 -17.13 14.40 17.30
N ALA A 347 -16.87 14.79 18.55
CA ALA A 347 -17.27 16.09 19.08
C ALA A 347 -16.54 17.22 18.34
N LYS A 348 -15.21 17.12 18.20
CA LYS A 348 -14.38 18.08 17.46
C LYS A 348 -14.82 18.21 16.00
N ALA A 349 -15.03 17.09 15.31
CA ALA A 349 -15.49 17.07 13.92
C ALA A 349 -16.90 17.68 13.75
N ASN A 350 -17.79 17.50 14.74
CA ASN A 350 -19.12 18.13 14.72
C ASN A 350 -19.02 19.65 14.91
N GLU A 351 -18.21 20.09 15.88
CA GLU A 351 -18.01 21.51 16.13
C GLU A 351 -17.46 22.22 14.89
N PHE A 352 -16.52 21.59 14.19
CA PHE A 352 -16.04 22.07 12.90
C PHE A 352 -17.19 22.29 11.89
N LEU A 353 -18.12 21.35 11.76
CA LEU A 353 -19.26 21.49 10.83
C LEU A 353 -20.21 22.61 11.25
N PHE A 354 -20.44 22.80 12.56
CA PHE A 354 -21.26 23.90 13.06
C PHE A 354 -20.63 25.26 12.79
N GLU A 355 -19.33 25.41 13.05
CA GLU A 355 -18.59 26.65 12.76
C GLU A 355 -18.46 26.93 11.26
N LEU A 356 -18.23 25.88 10.46
CA LEU A 356 -18.20 26.01 9.00
C LEU A 356 -19.57 26.46 8.46
N LEU A 357 -20.67 25.97 9.03
CA LEU A 357 -22.02 26.41 8.69
C LEU A 357 -22.23 27.88 9.08
N LYS A 358 -21.93 28.26 10.33
CA LYS A 358 -22.07 29.64 10.82
C LYS A 358 -21.31 30.66 9.96
N THR A 359 -20.13 30.28 9.46
CA THR A 359 -19.30 31.17 8.66
C THR A 359 -19.65 31.18 7.17
N ASN A 360 -20.44 30.21 6.67
CA ASN A 360 -20.73 30.05 5.23
C ASN A 360 -22.23 29.81 4.93
N TYR A 361 -23.15 30.24 5.81
CA TYR A 361 -24.60 29.95 5.69
C TYR A 361 -25.25 30.46 4.38
N ASN A 362 -24.62 31.41 3.68
CA ASN A 362 -25.09 31.91 2.39
C ASN A 362 -24.49 31.17 1.18
N ASP A 363 -23.45 30.33 1.36
CA ASP A 363 -22.90 29.52 0.26
C ASP A 363 -23.62 28.17 0.18
N ILE A 364 -24.64 28.12 -0.67
CA ILE A 364 -25.46 26.92 -0.90
C ILE A 364 -24.63 25.68 -1.25
N ARG A 365 -23.46 25.83 -1.90
CA ARG A 365 -22.60 24.69 -2.25
C ARG A 365 -21.98 24.08 -0.99
N ILE A 366 -21.44 24.92 -0.11
CA ILE A 366 -20.86 24.49 1.16
C ILE A 366 -21.95 23.86 2.04
N ILE A 367 -23.12 24.50 2.14
CA ILE A 367 -24.22 24.00 2.95
C ILE A 367 -24.71 22.64 2.44
N ASN A 368 -24.81 22.44 1.13
CA ASN A 368 -25.15 21.14 0.54
C ASN A 368 -24.15 20.04 0.89
N LEU A 369 -22.86 20.35 0.98
CA LEU A 369 -21.83 19.40 1.40
C LEU A 369 -21.93 19.08 2.90
N ILE A 370 -22.16 20.08 3.75
CA ILE A 370 -22.39 19.89 5.19
C ILE A 370 -23.62 19.00 5.42
N VAL A 371 -24.73 19.27 4.73
CA VAL A 371 -25.94 18.44 4.78
C VAL A 371 -25.65 17.02 4.28
N ASN A 372 -24.85 16.86 3.23
CA ASN A 372 -24.46 15.53 2.76
C ASN A 372 -23.70 14.75 3.84
N ILE A 373 -22.72 15.39 4.50
CA ILE A 373 -21.95 14.80 5.60
C ILE A 373 -22.85 14.41 6.77
N ALA A 374 -23.75 15.31 7.18
CA ALA A 374 -24.71 15.04 8.24
C ALA A 374 -25.62 13.84 7.90
N ARG A 375 -25.94 13.58 6.63
CA ARG A 375 -26.81 12.45 6.24
C ARG A 375 -26.09 11.11 6.14
N TYR A 376 -24.83 11.12 5.67
CA TYR A 376 -24.11 9.91 5.30
C TYR A 376 -22.97 9.53 6.24
N ALA A 377 -22.47 10.45 7.05
CA ALA A 377 -21.39 10.20 7.99
C ALA A 377 -21.77 10.58 9.44
N ARG A 378 -22.53 11.67 9.65
CA ARG A 378 -22.86 12.21 10.99
C ARG A 378 -24.37 12.39 11.22
N ARG A 379 -25.14 11.29 11.10
CA ARG A 379 -26.62 11.29 11.17
C ARG A 379 -27.17 11.90 12.45
N GLU A 380 -26.45 11.73 13.53
CA GLU A 380 -26.80 12.20 14.87
C GLU A 380 -26.89 13.73 14.98
N ILE A 381 -26.20 14.50 14.11
CA ILE A 381 -26.26 15.97 14.13
C ILE A 381 -27.13 16.56 13.01
N TYR A 382 -27.79 15.75 12.19
CA TYR A 382 -28.59 16.25 11.07
C TYR A 382 -29.68 17.24 11.52
N GLU A 383 -30.37 16.92 12.62
CA GLU A 383 -31.38 17.81 13.22
C GLU A 383 -30.75 19.15 13.66
N ASN A 384 -29.63 19.11 14.37
CA ASN A 384 -28.91 20.30 14.82
C ASN A 384 -28.44 21.18 13.65
N ILE A 385 -27.94 20.58 12.57
CA ILE A 385 -27.51 21.29 11.37
C ILE A 385 -28.68 22.01 10.70
N LEU A 386 -29.82 21.34 10.55
CA LEU A 386 -31.03 21.93 9.98
C LEU A 386 -31.54 23.10 10.84
N LEU A 387 -31.64 22.91 12.16
CA LEU A 387 -32.09 23.94 13.10
C LEU A 387 -31.15 25.15 13.15
N LEU A 388 -29.83 24.90 13.11
CA LEU A 388 -28.84 25.98 13.07
C LEU A 388 -28.96 26.79 11.77
N TYR A 389 -29.09 26.13 10.62
CA TYR A 389 -29.25 26.82 9.34
C TYR A 389 -30.47 27.74 9.32
N ILE A 390 -31.66 27.26 9.71
CA ILE A 390 -32.89 28.08 9.67
C ILE A 390 -32.88 29.25 10.67
N THR A 391 -32.01 29.20 11.68
CA THR A 391 -31.79 30.31 12.61
C THR A 391 -30.91 31.40 11.97
N LEU A 392 -30.04 31.02 11.03
CA LEU A 392 -29.11 31.92 10.34
C LEU A 392 -29.66 32.44 9.00
N ASN A 393 -30.42 31.62 8.28
CA ASN A 393 -31.02 31.95 7.00
C ASN A 393 -32.49 31.50 6.94
N GLN A 394 -33.39 32.46 6.79
CA GLN A 394 -34.84 32.26 6.74
C GLN A 394 -35.42 32.46 5.32
N ASP A 395 -34.56 32.62 4.31
CA ASP A 395 -34.98 32.79 2.92
C ASP A 395 -35.53 31.46 2.35
N PRO A 396 -36.80 31.42 1.92
CA PRO A 396 -37.42 30.20 1.39
C PRO A 396 -36.82 29.73 0.06
N ASP A 397 -36.30 30.64 -0.77
CA ASP A 397 -35.70 30.29 -2.06
C ASP A 397 -34.33 29.65 -1.88
N ASP A 398 -33.54 30.15 -0.93
CA ASP A 398 -32.26 29.52 -0.57
C ASP A 398 -32.48 28.18 0.12
N PHE A 399 -33.42 28.11 1.06
CA PHE A 399 -33.82 26.84 1.69
C PHE A 399 -34.22 25.79 0.66
N ALA A 400 -34.95 26.18 -0.38
CA ALA A 400 -35.42 25.28 -1.45
C ALA A 400 -34.29 24.72 -2.32
N LYS A 401 -33.12 25.38 -2.37
CA LYS A 401 -31.93 24.93 -3.12
C LYS A 401 -31.07 23.93 -2.35
N ILE A 402 -31.30 23.77 -1.05
CA ILE A 402 -30.54 22.83 -0.21
C ILE A 402 -31.14 21.42 -0.30
N TRP A 403 -30.28 20.43 -0.47
CA TRP A 403 -30.61 19.02 -0.58
C TRP A 403 -30.80 18.36 0.80
N TRP A 404 -31.75 18.88 1.58
CA TRP A 404 -32.11 18.35 2.91
C TRP A 404 -32.37 16.84 2.89
N ARG A 405 -33.12 16.36 1.91
CA ARG A 405 -33.34 14.91 1.70
C ARG A 405 -32.38 14.26 0.70
N GLY A 406 -31.42 15.00 0.15
CA GLY A 406 -30.64 14.59 -1.03
C GLY A 406 -31.34 14.86 -2.35
N ASN A 407 -30.67 14.55 -3.46
CA ASN A 407 -31.19 14.75 -4.81
C ASN A 407 -31.53 13.42 -5.54
N GLY A 408 -31.76 12.32 -4.81
CA GLY A 408 -32.13 11.03 -5.40
C GLY A 408 -31.93 9.86 -4.44
N GLY A 409 -32.30 8.65 -4.87
CA GLY A 409 -32.18 7.41 -4.11
C GLY A 409 -32.32 6.17 -5.00
N SER A 410 -31.80 5.03 -4.52
CA SER A 410 -32.08 3.72 -5.11
C SER A 410 -33.28 3.11 -4.38
N TYR A 411 -34.35 2.84 -5.12
CA TYR A 411 -35.57 2.25 -4.59
C TYR A 411 -35.71 0.83 -5.13
N ASN A 412 -36.25 -0.09 -4.34
CA ASN A 412 -36.51 -1.45 -4.83
C ASN A 412 -37.71 -1.45 -5.78
N GLY A 413 -37.81 -2.46 -6.65
CA GLY A 413 -38.86 -2.56 -7.69
C GLY A 413 -40.32 -2.67 -7.19
N GLY A 414 -40.56 -2.60 -5.89
CA GLY A 414 -41.90 -2.55 -5.28
C GLY A 414 -42.16 -1.33 -4.40
N ASP A 415 -41.17 -0.45 -4.23
CA ASP A 415 -41.29 0.75 -3.40
C ASP A 415 -42.05 1.84 -4.16
N ILE A 416 -42.95 2.56 -3.49
CA ILE A 416 -43.55 3.78 -4.03
C ILE A 416 -42.65 4.95 -3.64
N SER A 417 -41.75 5.34 -4.54
CA SER A 417 -40.71 6.31 -4.22
C SER A 417 -41.30 7.62 -3.71
N GLY A 418 -42.38 8.13 -4.31
CA GLY A 418 -43.07 9.35 -3.87
C GLY A 418 -43.58 9.32 -2.42
N GLU A 419 -43.90 8.16 -1.87
CA GLU A 419 -44.29 8.04 -0.45
C GLU A 419 -43.10 8.15 0.48
N ILE A 420 -41.99 7.50 0.11
CA ILE A 420 -40.72 7.59 0.82
C ILE A 420 -40.28 9.05 0.85
N GLU A 421 -40.27 9.72 -0.31
CA GLU A 421 -39.88 11.13 -0.40
C GLU A 421 -40.79 12.05 0.43
N ALA A 422 -42.09 11.80 0.41
CA ALA A 422 -43.05 12.59 1.19
C ALA A 422 -42.83 12.39 2.70
N ASN A 423 -42.48 11.18 3.13
CA ASN A 423 -42.18 10.88 4.52
C ASN A 423 -40.86 11.54 4.98
N ASP A 424 -39.83 11.57 4.13
CA ASP A 424 -38.61 12.33 4.41
C ASP A 424 -38.91 13.81 4.67
N TRP A 425 -39.70 14.43 3.79
CA TRP A 425 -40.10 15.84 3.93
C TRP A 425 -40.97 16.10 5.17
N LYS A 426 -41.85 15.17 5.53
CA LYS A 426 -42.59 15.25 6.80
C LYS A 426 -41.66 15.16 8.01
N GLY A 427 -40.61 14.35 7.95
CA GLY A 427 -39.57 14.29 8.97
C GLY A 427 -38.84 15.63 9.12
N ILE A 428 -38.47 16.25 7.99
CA ILE A 428 -37.87 17.60 7.97
C ILE A 428 -38.83 18.63 8.57
N LEU A 429 -40.11 18.61 8.20
CA LEU A 429 -41.12 19.52 8.76
C LEU A 429 -41.23 19.38 10.29
N SER A 430 -41.28 18.14 10.78
CA SER A 430 -41.34 17.82 12.21
C SER A 430 -40.14 18.39 12.99
N ILE A 431 -38.95 18.39 12.38
CA ILE A 431 -37.77 19.04 12.97
C ILE A 431 -37.97 20.55 13.05
N ILE A 432 -38.40 21.19 11.96
CA ILE A 432 -38.59 22.66 11.91
C ILE A 432 -39.68 23.12 12.88
N ASP A 433 -40.71 22.32 13.12
CA ASP A 433 -41.77 22.63 14.08
C ASP A 433 -41.27 22.69 15.54
N LYS A 434 -40.10 22.12 15.84
CA LYS A 434 -39.45 22.23 17.16
C LYS A 434 -38.77 23.60 17.36
N ALA A 435 -38.57 24.40 16.33
CA ALA A 435 -37.84 25.66 16.44
C ALA A 435 -38.70 26.75 17.10
N GLU A 436 -38.10 27.55 17.99
CA GLU A 436 -38.81 28.58 18.76
C GLU A 436 -39.35 29.73 17.88
N GLN A 437 -38.74 29.99 16.72
CA GLN A 437 -39.06 31.11 15.83
C GLN A 437 -40.22 30.82 14.85
N ASN A 438 -41.33 30.29 15.37
CA ASN A 438 -42.37 29.65 14.58
C ASN A 438 -43.06 30.52 13.51
N THR A 439 -43.15 31.84 13.68
CA THR A 439 -43.81 32.74 12.71
C THR A 439 -42.95 33.08 11.51
N ASN A 440 -41.64 33.27 11.69
CA ASN A 440 -40.73 33.61 10.58
C ASN A 440 -40.47 32.43 9.65
N LEU A 441 -40.74 31.21 10.12
CA LEU A 441 -40.55 29.98 9.37
C LEU A 441 -41.75 29.60 8.51
N ILE A 442 -42.87 30.35 8.54
CA ILE A 442 -44.07 30.07 7.72
C ILE A 442 -43.73 29.92 6.22
N PRO A 443 -42.91 30.79 5.59
CA PRO A 443 -42.54 30.62 4.18
C PRO A 443 -41.79 29.31 3.91
N ILE A 444 -40.85 28.94 4.78
CA ILE A 444 -40.09 27.67 4.68
C ILE A 444 -41.02 26.47 4.87
N LYS A 445 -41.92 26.50 5.86
CA LYS A 445 -42.93 25.45 6.07
C LYS A 445 -43.83 25.29 4.85
N LYS A 446 -44.18 26.39 4.17
CA LYS A 446 -44.93 26.35 2.91
C LYS A 446 -44.12 25.64 1.80
N VAL A 447 -42.84 25.97 1.63
CA VAL A 447 -41.96 25.28 0.67
C VAL A 447 -41.97 23.77 0.91
N ILE A 448 -41.85 23.34 2.17
CA ILE A 448 -41.88 21.91 2.53
C ILE A 448 -43.26 21.30 2.26
N GLY A 449 -44.34 21.98 2.60
CA GLY A 449 -45.71 21.54 2.32
C GLY A 449 -45.94 21.31 0.82
N ASP A 450 -45.46 22.23 -0.03
CA ASP A 450 -45.54 22.12 -1.48
C ASP A 450 -44.73 20.92 -2.01
N LYS A 451 -43.56 20.64 -1.43
CA LYS A 451 -42.76 19.44 -1.74
C LYS A 451 -43.49 18.16 -1.33
N ILE A 452 -44.04 18.08 -0.11
CA ILE A 452 -44.83 16.93 0.37
C ILE A 452 -46.00 16.66 -0.58
N TYR A 453 -46.75 17.70 -0.94
CA TYR A 453 -47.88 17.58 -1.85
C TYR A 453 -47.46 17.08 -3.23
N SER A 454 -46.35 17.59 -3.77
CA SER A 454 -45.79 17.12 -5.03
C SER A 454 -45.42 15.63 -5.00
N CYS A 455 -44.70 15.19 -3.95
CA CYS A 455 -44.30 13.80 -3.76
C CYS A 455 -45.52 12.86 -3.63
N LEU A 456 -46.57 13.26 -2.89
CA LEU A 456 -47.79 12.46 -2.77
C LEU A 456 -48.58 12.37 -4.09
N ARG A 457 -48.60 13.44 -4.91
CA ARG A 457 -49.18 13.36 -6.26
C ARG A 457 -48.39 12.41 -7.15
N PHE A 458 -47.07 12.39 -7.03
CA PHE A 458 -46.22 11.46 -7.75
C PHE A 458 -46.46 10.01 -7.32
N ALA A 459 -46.51 9.74 -6.01
CA ALA A 459 -46.86 8.43 -5.46
C ALA A 459 -48.19 7.88 -6.00
N LYS A 460 -49.22 8.74 -6.11
CA LYS A 460 -50.51 8.35 -6.69
C LYS A 460 -50.37 7.90 -8.15
N ARG A 461 -49.51 8.54 -8.93
CA ARG A 461 -49.22 8.17 -10.33
C ARG A 461 -48.42 6.88 -10.41
N GLU A 462 -47.41 6.69 -9.55
CA GLU A 462 -46.64 5.44 -9.46
C GLU A 462 -47.53 4.24 -9.14
N ARG A 463 -48.41 4.36 -8.13
CA ARG A 463 -49.39 3.31 -7.77
C ARG A 463 -50.32 2.97 -8.94
N ALA A 464 -50.83 3.98 -9.65
CA ALA A 464 -51.69 3.77 -10.80
C ALA A 464 -50.96 3.01 -11.92
N ARG A 465 -49.70 3.36 -12.19
CA ARG A 465 -48.87 2.66 -13.17
C ARG A 465 -48.60 1.21 -12.76
N LEU A 466 -48.20 0.97 -11.51
CA LEU A 466 -47.95 -0.39 -11.00
C LEU A 466 -49.21 -1.26 -10.98
N PHE A 467 -50.39 -0.66 -10.86
CA PHE A 467 -51.67 -1.36 -10.99
C PHE A 467 -51.99 -1.71 -12.45
N LEU A 468 -51.59 -0.89 -13.42
CA LEU A 468 -51.80 -1.12 -14.86
C LEU A 468 -50.76 -2.07 -15.49
N ASP A 469 -49.56 -2.15 -14.91
CA ASP A 469 -48.48 -3.05 -15.34
C ASP A 469 -48.63 -4.48 -14.75
N ARG A 470 -49.67 -4.74 -13.94
CA ARG A 470 -50.09 -6.06 -13.42
C ARG A 470 -51.34 -6.53 -14.13
#